data_AF-A0A1X1D8Z6-F1
#
_entry.id   AF-A0A1X1D8Z6-F1
#
_cell.length_a   1.000
_cell.length_b   1.000
_cell.length_c   1.000
_cell.angle_alpha   90.00
_cell.angle_beta   90.00
_cell.angle_gamma   90.00
#
_symmetry.space_group_name_H-M   'P 1'
#
loop_
_entity.id
_entity.type
_entity.pdbx_description
1 polymer ?
#
loop_
_entity_poly.entity_id
_entity_poly.type
_entity_poly.pdbx_seq_one_letter_code
_entity_poly.pdbx_strand_id
1 'polypeptide(L)'
;MRTQPDSASRAITDYFNSPAWHAPHESDLLAAIMRELMDDGQPATSKAVIARVIARLEFEGDEQRLQSYRNLLAQLLESGPQT
;
A
#
# COMPACT_ATOMS: atom_id res chain seq x y z
N MET A 1 23.69 18.01 26.40
CA MET A 1 22.22 18.07 26.44
C MET A 1 21.72 16.83 25.69
N ARG A 2 21.22 15.82 26.41
CA ARG A 2 20.83 14.51 25.83
C ARG A 2 19.36 14.63 25.40
N THR A 3 19.10 14.74 24.11
CA THR A 3 17.74 14.65 23.55
C THR A 3 17.27 13.20 23.70
N GLN A 4 16.25 12.98 24.52
CA GLN A 4 15.58 11.68 24.63
C GLN A 4 14.99 11.30 23.26
N PRO A 5 15.06 10.02 22.87
CA PRO A 5 14.59 9.57 21.56
C PRO A 5 13.07 9.67 21.52
N ASP A 6 12.56 10.01 20.34
CA ASP A 6 11.17 9.87 19.91
C ASP A 6 10.38 8.86 20.74
N SER A 7 9.62 9.37 21.71
CA SER A 7 8.68 8.55 22.46
C SER A 7 7.74 7.88 21.46
N ALA A 8 7.49 6.58 21.60
CA ALA A 8 6.58 5.85 20.71
C ALA A 8 5.23 6.55 20.55
N SER A 9 4.70 7.19 21.61
CA SER A 9 3.51 8.03 21.52
C SER A 9 3.63 9.17 20.51
N ARG A 10 4.78 9.86 20.46
CA ARG A 10 5.01 10.95 19.51
C ARG A 10 5.15 10.44 18.09
N ALA A 11 5.85 9.32 17.86
CA ALA A 11 5.94 8.69 16.55
C ALA A 11 4.57 8.19 16.04
N ILE A 12 3.74 7.64 16.94
CA ILE A 12 2.35 7.28 16.64
C ILE A 12 1.57 8.54 16.29
N THR A 13 1.56 9.57 17.14
CA THR A 13 0.82 10.81 16.84
C THR A 13 1.28 11.47 15.54
N ASP A 14 2.58 11.48 15.24
CA ASP A 14 3.11 12.05 13.99
C ASP A 14 2.64 11.24 12.78
N TYR A 15 2.64 9.90 12.87
CA TYR A 15 2.12 9.01 11.83
C TYR A 15 0.65 9.30 11.51
N PHE A 16 -0.21 9.38 12.53
CA PHE A 16 -1.66 9.65 12.37
C PHE A 16 -1.99 11.11 11.99
N ASN A 17 -1.07 12.06 12.17
CA ASN A 17 -1.21 13.45 11.71
C ASN A 17 -0.52 13.72 10.35
N SER A 18 0.21 12.74 9.82
CA SER A 18 0.90 12.90 8.55
C SER A 18 -0.10 12.79 7.38
N PRO A 19 0.19 13.40 6.21
CA PRO A 19 -0.58 13.20 5.00
C PRO A 19 -0.69 11.72 4.56
N ALA A 20 0.22 10.86 5.06
CA ALA A 20 0.16 9.42 4.85
C ALA A 20 -0.93 8.71 5.67
N TRP A 21 -1.49 9.34 6.72
CA TRP A 21 -2.70 8.85 7.40
C TRP A 21 -3.97 9.10 6.60
N HIS A 22 -3.98 10.15 5.76
CA HIS A 22 -4.90 10.27 4.62
C HIS A 22 -4.51 9.33 3.48
N ALA A 23 -3.90 8.18 3.81
CA ALA A 23 -3.62 7.07 2.92
C ALA A 23 -4.89 6.82 2.10
N PRO A 24 -4.89 7.21 0.83
CA PRO A 24 -6.08 7.20 0.01
C PRO A 24 -6.48 5.74 -0.24
N HIS A 25 -7.64 5.54 -0.85
CA HIS A 25 -8.26 4.23 -1.15
C HIS A 25 -7.25 3.12 -1.56
N GLU A 26 -6.14 3.50 -2.19
CA GLU A 26 -4.99 2.68 -2.57
C GLU A 26 -4.30 1.92 -1.42
N SER A 27 -4.18 2.48 -0.21
CA SER A 27 -3.52 1.78 0.92
C SER A 27 -4.40 0.69 1.51
N ASP A 28 -5.71 0.93 1.56
CA ASP A 28 -6.71 -0.08 1.94
C ASP A 28 -6.75 -1.22 0.90
N LEU A 29 -6.69 -0.87 -0.39
CA LEU A 29 -6.56 -1.84 -1.47
C LEU A 29 -5.27 -2.66 -1.36
N LEU A 30 -4.15 -2.03 -1.04
CA LEU A 30 -2.88 -2.72 -0.83
C LEU A 30 -2.97 -3.71 0.34
N ALA A 31 -3.56 -3.30 1.47
CA ALA A 31 -3.75 -4.16 2.63
C ALA A 31 -4.65 -5.36 2.31
N ALA A 32 -5.73 -5.14 1.55
CA ALA A 32 -6.61 -6.20 1.07
C ALA A 32 -5.85 -7.21 0.19
N ILE A 33 -5.07 -6.73 -0.78
CA ILE A 33 -4.26 -7.58 -1.66
C ILE A 33 -3.21 -8.38 -0.88
N MET A 34 -2.50 -7.74 0.05
CA MET A 34 -1.53 -8.44 0.91
C MET A 34 -2.21 -9.53 1.73
N ARG A 35 -3.40 -9.25 2.25
CA ARG A 35 -4.18 -10.24 3.01
C ARG A 35 -4.62 -11.41 2.15
N GLU A 36 -5.09 -11.17 0.93
CA GLU A 36 -5.45 -12.24 0.00
C GLU A 36 -4.24 -13.12 -0.35
N LEU A 37 -3.08 -12.51 -0.59
CA LEU A 37 -1.86 -13.27 -0.86
C LEU A 37 -1.48 -14.16 0.34
N MET A 38 -1.58 -13.63 1.56
CA MET A 38 -1.31 -14.40 2.77
C MET A 38 -2.33 -15.53 2.98
N ASP A 39 -3.61 -15.31 2.70
CA ASP A 39 -4.66 -16.33 2.79
C ASP A 39 -4.43 -17.46 1.76
N ASP A 40 -3.97 -17.11 0.56
CA ASP A 40 -3.55 -18.05 -0.48
C ASP A 40 -2.19 -18.73 -0.19
N GLY A 41 -1.56 -18.43 0.95
CA GLY A 41 -0.23 -18.94 1.33
C GLY A 41 0.91 -18.41 0.47
N GLN A 42 0.66 -17.36 -0.32
CA GLN A 42 1.66 -16.72 -1.16
C GLN A 42 2.43 -15.64 -0.38
N PRO A 43 3.75 -15.52 -0.59
CA PRO A 43 4.51 -14.45 0.03
C PRO A 43 4.13 -13.10 -0.60
N ALA A 44 3.85 -12.11 0.24
CA ALA A 44 3.50 -10.74 -0.14
C ALA A 44 4.70 -9.93 -0.67
N THR A 45 5.43 -10.50 -1.63
CA THR A 45 6.54 -9.85 -2.33
C THR A 45 6.02 -8.80 -3.31
N SER A 46 6.82 -7.78 -3.64
CA SER A 46 6.44 -6.75 -4.61
C SER A 46 5.97 -7.35 -5.94
N LYS A 47 6.61 -8.41 -6.42
CA LYS A 47 6.20 -9.13 -7.64
C LYS A 47 4.81 -9.76 -7.52
N ALA A 48 4.53 -10.43 -6.40
CA ALA A 48 3.23 -11.08 -6.16
C ALA A 48 2.11 -10.04 -6.01
N VAL A 49 2.38 -8.94 -5.31
CA VAL A 49 1.44 -7.82 -5.15
C VAL A 49 1.12 -7.20 -6.51
N ILE A 50 2.14 -6.84 -7.30
CA ILE A 50 1.94 -6.26 -8.64
C ILE A 50 1.14 -7.20 -9.54
N ALA A 51 1.46 -8.50 -9.54
CA ALA A 51 0.73 -9.49 -10.33
C ALA A 51 -0.75 -9.58 -9.92
N ARG A 52 -1.05 -9.52 -8.61
CA ARG A 52 -2.43 -9.53 -8.10
C ARG A 52 -3.18 -8.26 -8.48
N VAL A 53 -2.54 -7.08 -8.40
CA VAL A 53 -3.13 -5.80 -8.84
C VAL A 53 -3.49 -5.85 -10.33
N ILE A 54 -2.59 -6.37 -11.18
CA ILE A 54 -2.84 -6.50 -12.63
C ILE A 54 -4.03 -7.43 -12.87
N ALA A 55 -4.07 -8.59 -12.23
CA ALA A 55 -5.21 -9.50 -12.36
C ALA A 55 -6.53 -8.81 -11.95
N ARG A 56 -6.55 -8.06 -10.85
CA ARG A 56 -7.75 -7.30 -10.43
C ARG A 56 -8.17 -6.26 -11.46
N LEU A 57 -7.23 -5.57 -12.10
CA LEU A 57 -7.51 -4.60 -13.18
C LEU A 57 -8.17 -5.24 -14.41
N GLU A 58 -7.88 -6.51 -14.71
CA GLU A 58 -8.47 -7.21 -15.86
C GLU A 58 -9.92 -7.64 -15.62
N PHE A 59 -10.31 -7.84 -14.36
CA PHE A 59 -11.65 -8.34 -13.98
C PHE A 59 -12.56 -7.28 -13.33
N GLU A 60 -12.02 -6.16 -12.86
CA GLU A 60 -12.82 -5.12 -12.20
C GLU A 60 -13.66 -4.33 -13.22
N GLY A 61 -14.97 -4.27 -12.98
CA GLY A 61 -15.94 -3.60 -13.87
C GLY A 61 -16.34 -2.21 -13.41
N ASP A 62 -16.01 -1.83 -12.18
CA ASP A 62 -16.28 -0.51 -11.62
C ASP A 62 -15.16 0.48 -12.00
N GLU A 63 -15.51 1.56 -12.69
CA GLU A 63 -14.53 2.54 -13.17
C GLU A 63 -13.78 3.27 -12.05
N GLN A 64 -14.43 3.53 -10.91
CA GLN A 64 -13.76 4.20 -9.79
C GLN A 64 -12.72 3.27 -9.15
N ARG A 65 -13.06 2.00 -8.93
CA ARG A 65 -12.11 1.00 -8.43
C ARG A 65 -10.98 0.74 -9.41
N LEU A 66 -11.28 0.65 -10.70
CA LEU A 66 -10.25 0.54 -11.75
C LEU A 66 -9.26 1.70 -11.65
N GLN A 67 -9.73 2.92 -11.47
CA GLN A 67 -8.85 4.07 -11.34
C GLN A 67 -7.97 3.97 -10.08
N SER A 68 -8.52 3.51 -8.96
CA SER A 68 -7.73 3.30 -7.74
C SER A 68 -6.69 2.18 -7.91
N TYR A 69 -7.01 1.07 -8.57
CA TYR A 69 -6.03 0.02 -8.86
C TYR A 69 -4.93 0.51 -9.82
N ARG A 70 -5.25 1.39 -10.78
CA ARG A 70 -4.24 2.02 -11.66
C ARG A 70 -3.30 2.94 -10.88
N ASN A 71 -3.84 3.75 -9.99
CA ASN A 71 -3.05 4.62 -9.12
C ASN A 71 -2.13 3.79 -8.21
N LEU A 72 -2.66 2.73 -7.60
CA LEU A 72 -1.88 1.80 -6.78
C LEU A 72 -0.77 1.13 -7.59
N LEU A 73 -1.06 0.69 -8.81
CA LEU A 73 -0.06 0.09 -9.70
C LEU A 73 1.06 1.09 -10.03
N ALA A 74 0.72 2.34 -10.35
CA ALA A 74 1.70 3.39 -10.62
C ALA A 74 2.63 3.60 -9.41
N GLN A 75 2.07 3.73 -8.21
CA GLN A 75 2.85 3.89 -6.96
C GLN A 75 3.78 2.71 -6.70
N LEU A 76 3.31 1.47 -6.92
CA LEU A 76 4.13 0.26 -6.74
C LEU A 76 5.28 0.17 -7.74
N LEU A 77 5.09 0.68 -8.96
CA LEU A 77 6.13 0.73 -9.99
C LEU A 77 7.14 1.86 -9.73
N GLU A 78 6.69 3.03 -9.29
CA GLU A 78 7.55 4.15 -8.89
C GLU A 78 8.39 3.83 -7.64
N SER A 79 7.84 3.02 -6.73
CA SER A 79 8.54 2.56 -5.51
C SER A 79 9.44 1.35 -5.74
N GLY A 80 9.54 0.87 -6.99
CA GLY A 80 10.53 -0.15 -7.39
C GLY A 80 11.96 0.36 -7.17
N PRO A 81 12.99 -0.51 -7.15
CA PRO A 81 14.35 -0.10 -6.84
C PRO A 81 14.81 0.99 -7.81
N GLN A 82 14.79 2.22 -7.32
CA GLN A 82 15.50 3.36 -7.85
C GLN A 82 16.98 2.99 -7.88
N THR A 83 17.43 2.56 -9.06
CA THR A 83 18.83 2.25 -9.39
C THR A 83 19.72 3.45 -9.22
#